data_AF-A0A3B0U0H9-F1
#
_entry.id   AF-A0A3B0U0H9-F1
#
_cell.length_a   1.000
_cell.length_b   1.000
_cell.length_c   1.000
_cell.angle_alpha   90.00
_cell.angle_beta   90.00
_cell.angle_gamma   90.00
#
_symmetry.space_group_name_H-M   'P 1'
#
loop_
_entity.id
_entity.type
_entity.pdbx_description
1 polymer ?
#
loop_
_entity_poly.entity_id
_entity_poly.type
_entity_poly.pdbx_seq_one_letter_code
_entity_poly.pdbx_strand_id
1 'polypeptide(L)'
;MSEQAVIELKNITKIFGERPEEALQLLEEGMSKSDVQAKSGQVVALNDVSLSVNQGEVFVVMGLSGSGKSTLIRHINRLIDPTSGSVVVNGRDILAMEVDDLRTYRRTDVAMVFQNFGLLPHRSVLENVAYGLEIRGVNKSERSKTADEWIETVGLKGYENSMPHELSGGQKQRVGLARALAMDSGVLLMDEAFSALDPLIRSDMQEQLLYLQKKLKKTIFFITHDFNEAIRLGDRVALLNDGELVQIGRPEEIILQPANEYVVDFVRDVNRARVIKVGAIMDQNLSSPCEVAVDQSATCEDVLPLFATHDWVGVVNEQNERVGSISAKQVISALARHQATIS
;
A
#
# COMPACT_ATOMS: atom_id res chain seq x y z
N MET A 1 16.75 -1.92 -15.68
CA MET A 1 16.29 -0.53 -15.84
C MET A 1 16.32 0.11 -14.47
N SER A 2 16.96 1.26 -14.29
CA SER A 2 17.02 1.93 -12.98
C SER A 2 15.60 2.26 -12.53
N GLU A 3 15.18 1.73 -11.39
CA GLU A 3 13.89 2.05 -10.78
C GLU A 3 13.85 3.55 -10.45
N GLN A 4 12.97 4.30 -11.12
CA GLN A 4 12.79 5.72 -10.86
C GLN A 4 11.77 5.88 -9.73
N ALA A 5 12.21 6.47 -8.61
CA ALA A 5 11.31 6.81 -7.52
C ALA A 5 10.33 7.91 -7.96
N VAL A 6 9.03 7.64 -7.80
CA VAL A 6 7.93 8.57 -8.05
C VAL A 6 7.53 9.31 -6.78
N ILE A 7 7.65 8.67 -5.62
CA ILE A 7 7.42 9.30 -4.31
C ILE A 7 8.69 9.10 -3.49
N GLU A 8 9.22 10.18 -2.91
CA GLU A 8 10.31 10.15 -1.95
C GLU A 8 9.92 10.95 -0.71
N LEU A 9 9.98 10.29 0.44
CA LEU A 9 9.84 10.89 1.76
C LEU A 9 11.21 10.80 2.44
N LYS A 10 11.77 11.92 2.89
CA LYS A 10 13.07 11.95 3.57
C LYS A 10 12.92 12.65 4.92
N ASN A 11 13.33 11.93 5.97
CA ASN A 11 13.39 12.39 7.34
C ASN A 11 12.07 13.05 7.81
N ILE A 12 10.94 12.44 7.47
CA ILE A 12 9.62 12.99 7.79
C ILE A 12 9.36 12.84 9.29
N THR A 13 9.29 13.98 9.97
CA THR A 13 8.84 14.08 11.36
C THR A 13 7.58 14.92 11.42
N LYS A 14 6.58 14.45 12.18
CA LYS A 14 5.35 15.20 12.42
C LYS A 14 5.02 15.20 13.90
N ILE A 15 4.91 16.40 14.44
CA ILE A 15 4.53 16.66 15.82
C ILE A 15 3.23 17.48 15.82
N PHE A 16 2.27 17.05 16.64
CA PHE A 16 1.01 17.76 16.88
C PHE A 16 1.03 18.44 18.25
N GLY A 17 0.48 19.65 18.28
CA GLY A 17 0.33 20.47 19.47
C GLY A 17 0.71 21.92 19.20
N GLU A 18 0.69 22.74 20.24
CA GLU A 18 0.88 24.20 20.12
C GLU A 18 2.34 24.62 19.84
N ARG A 19 3.32 23.79 20.20
CA ARG A 19 4.76 24.13 20.18
C ARG A 19 5.59 22.97 19.62
N PRO A 20 5.39 22.60 18.34
CA PRO A 20 6.05 21.45 17.74
C PRO A 20 7.57 21.62 17.61
N GLU A 21 8.07 22.85 17.48
CA GLU A 21 9.51 23.13 17.36
C GLU A 21 10.29 22.79 18.65
N GLU A 22 9.72 23.06 19.83
CA GLU A 22 10.34 22.68 21.11
C GLU A 22 10.48 21.16 21.22
N ALA A 23 9.44 20.41 20.82
CA ALA A 23 9.47 18.96 20.82
C ALA A 23 10.42 18.39 19.76
N LEU A 24 10.58 19.05 18.62
CA LEU A 24 11.55 18.65 17.59
C LEU A 24 12.98 18.75 18.13
N GLN A 25 13.32 19.85 18.82
CA GLN A 25 14.65 19.99 19.43
C GLN A 25 14.94 18.88 20.44
N LEU A 26 13.95 18.50 21.26
CA LEU A 26 14.13 17.40 22.22
C LEU A 26 14.35 16.03 21.53
N LEU A 27 13.71 15.79 20.39
CA LEU A 27 13.97 14.59 19.57
C LEU A 27 15.38 14.63 18.98
N GLU A 28 15.83 15.78 18.48
CA GLU A 28 17.19 15.97 17.94
C GLU A 28 18.27 15.80 19.02
N GLU A 29 17.94 16.10 20.29
CA GLU A 29 18.77 15.79 21.47
C GLU A 29 18.79 14.28 21.84
N GLY A 30 18.05 13.44 21.11
CA GLY A 30 18.01 11.99 21.28
C GLY A 30 17.00 11.50 22.33
N MET A 31 16.06 12.35 22.77
CA MET A 31 15.02 11.90 23.70
C MET A 31 14.03 10.97 23.00
N SER A 32 13.54 9.99 23.76
CA SER A 32 12.48 9.10 23.27
C SER A 32 11.18 9.89 23.06
N LYS A 33 10.35 9.42 22.13
CA LYS A 33 9.01 9.96 21.89
C LYS A 33 8.16 10.08 23.16
N SER A 34 8.19 9.07 24.03
CA SER A 34 7.46 9.10 25.31
C SER A 34 7.95 10.20 26.24
N ASP A 35 9.27 10.42 26.30
CA ASP A 35 9.85 11.46 27.15
C ASP A 35 9.55 12.86 26.60
N VAL A 36 9.61 13.01 25.27
CA VAL A 36 9.22 14.26 24.59
C VAL A 36 7.75 14.59 24.87
N GLN A 37 6.86 13.61 24.78
CA GLN A 37 5.44 13.82 25.09
C GLN A 37 5.23 14.17 26.56
N ALA A 38 5.90 13.49 27.48
CA ALA A 38 5.79 13.77 28.92
C ALA A 38 6.32 15.18 29.28
N LYS A 39 7.39 15.63 28.62
CA LYS A 39 8.05 16.91 28.91
C LYS A 39 7.39 18.10 28.23
N SER A 40 6.93 17.95 27.00
CA SER A 40 6.42 19.04 26.16
C SER A 40 4.88 19.07 26.04
N GLY A 41 4.21 17.96 26.36
CA GLY A 41 2.79 17.77 26.09
C GLY A 41 2.43 17.64 24.60
N GLN A 42 3.43 17.65 23.70
CA GLN A 42 3.25 17.51 22.26
C GLN A 42 3.20 16.03 21.86
N VAL A 43 2.41 15.69 20.84
CA VAL A 43 2.28 14.31 20.35
C VAL A 43 3.14 14.13 19.11
N VAL A 44 4.18 13.29 19.20
CA VAL A 44 4.99 12.90 18.04
C VAL A 44 4.24 11.82 17.26
N ALA A 45 3.74 12.14 16.07
CA ALA A 45 2.99 11.21 15.23
C ALA A 45 3.87 10.44 14.24
N LEU A 46 4.95 11.07 13.77
CA LEU A 46 5.97 10.46 12.91
C LEU A 46 7.33 10.94 13.39
N ASN A 47 8.33 10.07 13.40
CA ASN A 47 9.69 10.35 13.80
C ASN A 47 10.66 9.80 12.75
N ASP A 48 11.35 10.70 12.03
CA ASP A 48 12.41 10.39 11.06
C ASP A 48 12.06 9.31 10.01
N VAL A 49 10.85 9.38 9.45
CA VAL A 49 10.39 8.39 8.46
C VAL A 49 10.94 8.71 7.07
N SER A 50 11.75 7.80 6.54
CA SER A 50 12.30 7.88 5.18
C SER A 50 11.90 6.67 4.33
N LEU A 51 11.32 6.90 3.15
CA LEU A 51 10.96 5.83 2.21
C LEU A 51 10.88 6.34 0.77
N SER A 52 10.90 5.40 -0.18
CA SER A 52 10.71 5.67 -1.61
C SER A 52 9.80 4.65 -2.27
N VAL A 53 8.99 5.14 -3.20
CA VAL A 53 8.06 4.35 -4.02
C VAL A 53 8.40 4.54 -5.49
N ASN A 54 8.59 3.44 -6.18
CA ASN A 54 8.96 3.35 -7.57
C ASN A 54 7.74 3.51 -8.49
N GLN A 55 8.00 3.92 -9.74
CA GLN A 55 6.93 4.03 -10.72
C GLN A 55 6.22 2.69 -10.97
N GLY A 56 4.90 2.71 -10.90
CA GLY A 56 4.06 1.55 -11.16
C GLY A 56 4.05 0.53 -10.01
N GLU A 57 4.69 0.83 -8.89
CA GLU A 57 4.71 -0.02 -7.70
C GLU A 57 3.41 0.12 -6.91
N VAL A 58 2.92 -0.99 -6.35
CA VAL A 58 1.97 -0.99 -5.24
C VAL A 58 2.76 -1.05 -3.93
N PHE A 59 2.93 0.11 -3.30
CA PHE A 59 3.63 0.24 -2.03
C PHE A 59 2.63 0.29 -0.89
N VAL A 60 2.72 -0.69 0.01
CA VAL A 60 1.77 -0.86 1.09
C VAL A 60 2.38 -0.37 2.40
N VAL A 61 1.68 0.49 3.14
CA VAL A 61 2.06 0.90 4.50
C VAL A 61 1.12 0.26 5.51
N MET A 62 1.71 -0.39 6.49
CA MET A 62 1.03 -1.18 7.50
C MET A 62 1.48 -0.79 8.90
N GLY A 63 0.69 -1.18 9.90
CA GLY A 63 0.95 -0.89 11.30
C GLY A 63 -0.32 -0.77 12.12
N LEU A 64 -0.18 -0.76 13.44
CA LEU A 64 -1.31 -0.63 14.37
C LEU A 64 -2.03 0.72 14.23
N SER A 65 -3.26 0.79 14.75
CA SER A 65 -3.97 2.06 14.86
C SER A 65 -3.13 3.07 15.64
N GLY A 66 -3.08 4.33 15.17
CA GLY A 66 -2.27 5.37 15.79
C GLY A 66 -0.78 5.39 15.41
N SER A 67 -0.29 4.44 14.60
CA SER A 67 1.15 4.40 14.23
C SER A 67 1.60 5.51 13.26
N GLY A 68 0.71 6.39 12.79
CA GLY A 68 1.05 7.52 11.91
C GLY A 68 0.80 7.30 10.41
N LYS A 69 0.28 6.15 9.99
CA LYS A 69 0.05 5.80 8.56
C LYS A 69 -0.75 6.86 7.80
N SER A 70 -1.95 7.21 8.30
CA SER A 70 -2.80 8.20 7.67
C SER A 70 -2.21 9.62 7.74
N THR A 71 -1.28 9.89 8.66
CA THR A 71 -0.51 11.14 8.68
C THR A 71 0.51 11.15 7.55
N LEU A 72 1.22 10.04 7.34
CA LEU A 72 2.23 9.87 6.30
C LEU A 72 1.65 10.06 4.89
N ILE A 73 0.52 9.42 4.58
CA ILE A 73 -0.12 9.59 3.26
C ILE A 73 -0.62 11.02 3.01
N ARG A 74 -1.05 11.72 4.07
CA ARG A 74 -1.52 13.10 3.97
C ARG A 74 -0.39 14.07 3.68
N HIS A 75 0.86 13.75 4.04
CA HIS A 75 2.03 14.54 3.63
C HIS A 75 2.27 14.47 2.12
N ILE A 76 2.06 13.31 1.49
CA ILE A 76 2.19 13.14 0.03
C ILE A 76 1.20 14.04 -0.72
N ASN A 77 -0.03 14.15 -0.22
CA ASN A 77 -1.05 15.05 -0.75
C ASN A 77 -0.93 16.50 -0.18
N ARG A 78 0.01 16.74 0.74
CA ARG A 78 0.18 17.97 1.53
C ARG A 78 -1.09 18.47 2.23
N LEU A 79 -2.00 17.57 2.62
CA LEU A 79 -3.20 17.95 3.39
C LEU A 79 -2.85 18.44 4.79
N ILE A 80 -1.69 18.03 5.28
CA ILE A 80 -1.02 18.52 6.47
C ILE A 80 0.47 18.57 6.15
N ASP A 81 1.13 19.64 6.55
CA ASP A 81 2.57 19.78 6.39
C ASP A 81 3.30 18.96 7.48
N PRO A 82 4.41 18.28 7.15
CA PRO A 82 5.28 17.70 8.16
C PRO A 82 5.91 18.81 9.01
N THR A 83 6.38 18.47 10.21
CA THR A 83 7.13 19.40 11.05
C THR A 83 8.55 19.60 10.51
N SER A 84 9.16 18.53 10.00
CA SER A 84 10.44 18.58 9.30
C SER A 84 10.55 17.45 8.26
N GLY A 85 11.58 17.53 7.41
CA GLY A 85 11.81 16.60 6.30
C GLY A 85 11.37 17.16 4.95
N SER A 86 11.43 16.32 3.91
CA SER A 86 11.08 16.69 2.53
C SER A 86 10.17 15.66 1.88
N VAL A 87 9.23 16.15 1.06
CA VAL A 87 8.27 15.33 0.30
C VAL A 87 8.45 15.64 -1.18
N VAL A 88 8.95 14.68 -1.96
CA VAL A 88 9.14 14.83 -3.40
C VAL A 88 8.22 13.87 -4.15
N VAL A 89 7.46 14.37 -5.12
CA VAL A 89 6.63 13.53 -6.01
C VAL A 89 6.85 13.91 -7.46
N ASN A 90 7.13 12.91 -8.31
CA ASN A 90 7.53 13.10 -9.70
C ASN A 90 8.70 14.10 -9.85
N GLY A 91 9.68 14.01 -8.95
CA GLY A 91 10.85 14.90 -8.92
C GLY A 91 10.58 16.35 -8.48
N ARG A 92 9.37 16.68 -8.03
CA ARG A 92 9.01 18.02 -7.52
C ARG A 92 8.85 18.01 -6.01
N ASP A 93 9.49 18.96 -5.32
CA ASP A 93 9.28 19.20 -3.90
C ASP A 93 7.87 19.78 -3.68
N ILE A 94 7.04 19.03 -2.96
CA ILE A 94 5.64 19.37 -2.70
C ILE A 94 5.53 20.48 -1.65
N LEU A 95 6.48 20.57 -0.71
CA LEU A 95 6.48 21.58 0.36
C LEU A 95 6.84 22.97 -0.19
N ALA A 96 7.65 23.01 -1.24
CA ALA A 96 8.03 24.23 -1.95
C ALA A 96 6.96 24.77 -2.93
N MET A 97 5.87 24.02 -3.17
CA MET A 97 4.82 24.46 -4.09
C MET A 97 4.02 25.63 -3.53
N GLU A 98 3.78 26.63 -4.37
CA GLU A 98 2.79 27.68 -4.11
C GLU A 98 1.37 27.12 -4.18
N VAL A 99 0.40 27.88 -3.65
CA VAL A 99 -0.98 27.41 -3.50
C VAL A 99 -1.62 26.97 -4.83
N ASP A 100 -1.35 27.66 -5.92
CA ASP A 100 -1.94 27.34 -7.23
C ASP A 100 -1.27 26.14 -7.90
N ASP A 101 0.04 25.97 -7.73
CA ASP A 101 0.77 24.78 -8.19
C ASP A 101 0.32 23.55 -7.40
N LEU A 102 0.13 23.70 -6.08
CA LEU A 102 -0.38 22.64 -5.22
C LEU A 102 -1.81 22.23 -5.61
N ARG A 103 -2.67 23.19 -5.96
CA ARG A 103 -4.01 22.90 -6.49
C ARG A 103 -3.94 22.14 -7.81
N THR A 104 -3.02 22.51 -8.69
CA THR A 104 -2.82 21.82 -9.97
C THR A 104 -2.34 20.40 -9.73
N TYR A 105 -1.31 20.21 -8.90
CA TYR A 105 -0.82 18.90 -8.47
C TYR A 105 -1.93 17.98 -7.95
N ARG A 106 -2.78 18.48 -7.04
CA ARG A 106 -3.93 17.73 -6.49
C ARG A 106 -5.01 17.42 -7.52
N ARG A 107 -5.11 18.23 -8.56
CA ARG A 107 -6.06 18.01 -9.65
C ARG A 107 -5.52 16.98 -10.61
N THR A 108 -4.23 16.97 -10.96
CA THR A 108 -3.72 16.19 -12.10
C THR A 108 -2.88 14.97 -11.73
N ASP A 109 -2.06 15.06 -10.68
CA ASP A 109 -0.98 14.11 -10.43
C ASP A 109 -1.35 13.03 -9.42
N VAL A 110 -2.12 13.41 -8.40
CA VAL A 110 -2.56 12.52 -7.32
C VAL A 110 -4.09 12.42 -7.25
N ALA A 111 -4.58 11.25 -6.86
CA ALA A 111 -5.95 11.05 -6.42
C ALA A 111 -5.93 10.36 -5.06
N MET A 112 -6.88 10.73 -4.18
CA MET A 112 -6.94 10.20 -2.82
C MET A 112 -8.29 9.54 -2.52
N VAL A 113 -8.22 8.35 -1.95
CA VAL A 113 -9.34 7.63 -1.33
C VAL A 113 -9.19 7.72 0.18
N PHE A 114 -10.16 8.35 0.84
CA PHE A 114 -10.17 8.54 2.28
C PHE A 114 -10.84 7.36 2.99
N GLN A 115 -10.42 7.08 4.23
CA GLN A 115 -11.05 6.11 5.13
C GLN A 115 -12.53 6.47 5.38
N ASN A 116 -12.81 7.73 5.73
CA ASN A 116 -14.16 8.28 5.78
C ASN A 116 -14.48 8.84 4.39
N PHE A 117 -15.41 8.18 3.68
CA PHE A 117 -15.75 8.27 2.24
C PHE A 117 -15.61 9.66 1.56
N GLY A 118 -15.75 10.75 2.31
CA GLY A 118 -15.50 12.11 1.85
C GLY A 118 -16.47 12.53 0.75
N LEU A 119 -17.65 11.91 0.69
CA LEU A 119 -18.67 12.20 -0.33
C LEU A 119 -19.35 13.54 -0.02
N LEU A 120 -19.68 14.27 -1.08
CA LEU A 120 -20.46 15.50 -1.01
C LEU A 120 -21.93 15.12 -0.80
N PRO A 121 -22.53 15.41 0.38
CA PRO A 121 -23.85 14.88 0.75
C PRO A 121 -25.00 15.50 -0.06
N HIS A 122 -24.74 16.64 -0.70
CA HIS A 122 -25.67 17.41 -1.53
C HIS A 122 -25.50 17.14 -3.03
N ARG A 123 -24.74 16.12 -3.40
CA ARG A 123 -24.52 15.69 -4.78
C ARG A 123 -24.86 14.22 -4.95
N SER A 124 -25.36 13.83 -6.12
CA SER A 124 -25.64 12.42 -6.42
C SER A 124 -24.37 11.58 -6.52
N VAL A 125 -24.51 10.26 -6.66
CA VAL A 125 -23.39 9.35 -6.94
C VAL A 125 -22.64 9.79 -8.20
N LEU A 126 -23.35 10.02 -9.31
CA LEU A 126 -22.77 10.47 -10.58
C LEU A 126 -21.97 11.77 -10.41
N GLU A 127 -22.56 12.74 -9.71
CA GLU A 127 -21.93 14.03 -9.47
C GLU A 127 -20.71 13.94 -8.53
N ASN A 128 -20.73 13.01 -7.57
CA ASN A 128 -19.58 12.72 -6.72
C ASN A 128 -18.44 12.12 -7.53
N VAL A 129 -18.72 11.12 -8.38
CA VAL A 129 -17.70 10.46 -9.21
C VAL A 129 -17.14 11.42 -10.26
N ALA A 130 -17.99 12.22 -10.91
CA ALA A 130 -17.58 13.21 -11.89
C ALA A 130 -16.93 14.47 -11.29
N TYR A 131 -16.95 14.66 -9.97
CA TYR A 131 -16.56 15.90 -9.31
C TYR A 131 -15.13 16.34 -9.66
N GLY A 132 -14.17 15.44 -9.60
CA GLY A 132 -12.78 15.81 -9.88
C GLY A 132 -12.56 16.25 -11.34
N LEU A 133 -13.26 15.61 -12.29
CA LEU A 133 -13.25 15.98 -13.70
C LEU A 133 -13.95 17.32 -13.95
N GLU A 134 -15.03 17.61 -13.22
CA GLU A 134 -15.68 18.93 -13.21
C GLU A 134 -14.70 20.02 -12.78
N ILE A 135 -13.93 19.80 -11.72
CA ILE A 135 -12.92 20.75 -11.22
C ILE A 135 -11.75 20.93 -12.22
N ARG A 136 -11.44 19.92 -13.04
CA ARG A 136 -10.49 20.04 -14.16
C ARG A 136 -11.05 20.77 -15.38
N GLY A 137 -12.35 21.09 -15.39
CA GLY A 137 -13.00 21.73 -16.53
C GLY A 137 -13.37 20.78 -17.67
N VAL A 138 -13.39 19.46 -17.44
CA VAL A 138 -13.84 18.47 -18.43
C VAL A 138 -15.32 18.70 -18.76
N ASN A 139 -15.67 18.58 -20.04
CA ASN A 139 -17.04 18.81 -20.51
C ASN A 139 -18.03 17.87 -19.80
N LYS A 140 -19.24 18.37 -19.52
CA LYS A 140 -20.29 17.62 -18.81
C LYS A 140 -20.57 16.25 -19.45
N SER A 141 -20.66 16.17 -20.78
CA SER A 141 -20.95 14.90 -21.46
C SER A 141 -19.84 13.88 -21.28
N GLU A 142 -18.58 14.32 -21.33
CA GLU A 142 -17.40 13.46 -21.20
C GLU A 142 -17.23 12.98 -19.76
N ARG A 143 -17.29 13.91 -18.78
CA ARG A 143 -17.14 13.54 -17.37
C ARG A 143 -18.27 12.64 -16.86
N SER A 144 -19.50 12.81 -17.35
CA SER A 144 -20.62 11.92 -17.00
C SER A 144 -20.40 10.53 -17.57
N LYS A 145 -19.96 10.41 -18.83
CA LYS A 145 -19.62 9.11 -19.43
C LYS A 145 -18.53 8.37 -18.65
N THR A 146 -17.42 9.04 -18.33
CA THR A 146 -16.34 8.45 -17.53
C THR A 146 -16.83 8.04 -16.14
N ALA A 147 -17.68 8.86 -15.52
CA ALA A 147 -18.25 8.54 -14.22
C ALA A 147 -19.17 7.32 -14.28
N ASP A 148 -20.02 7.20 -15.30
CA ASP A 148 -20.90 6.03 -15.51
C ASP A 148 -20.09 4.74 -15.67
N GLU A 149 -19.02 4.77 -16.48
CA GLU A 149 -18.11 3.62 -16.67
C GLU A 149 -17.51 3.14 -15.34
N TRP A 150 -17.07 4.07 -14.49
CA TRP A 150 -16.54 3.74 -13.17
C TRP A 150 -17.61 3.28 -12.19
N ILE A 151 -18.81 3.86 -12.23
CA ILE A 151 -19.95 3.44 -11.40
C ILE A 151 -20.35 2.00 -11.73
N GLU A 152 -20.40 1.65 -13.02
CA GLU A 152 -20.66 0.28 -13.46
C GLU A 152 -19.53 -0.66 -13.02
N THR A 153 -18.27 -0.25 -13.18
CA THR A 153 -17.09 -1.04 -12.79
C THR A 153 -17.09 -1.38 -11.29
N VAL A 154 -17.51 -0.45 -10.43
CA VAL A 154 -17.63 -0.70 -8.99
C VAL A 154 -18.96 -1.36 -8.59
N GLY A 155 -19.78 -1.80 -9.55
CA GLY A 155 -21.03 -2.52 -9.29
C GLY A 155 -22.11 -1.65 -8.63
N LEU A 156 -22.18 -0.37 -9.01
CA LEU A 156 -23.19 0.60 -8.55
C LEU A 156 -24.13 1.06 -9.67
N LYS A 157 -24.19 0.32 -10.78
CA LYS A 157 -25.14 0.58 -11.86
C LYS A 157 -26.58 0.67 -11.33
N GLY A 158 -27.31 1.71 -11.71
CA GLY A 158 -28.65 2.01 -11.22
C GLY A 158 -28.71 2.92 -10.00
N TYR A 159 -27.57 3.24 -9.37
CA TYR A 159 -27.48 4.17 -8.23
C TYR A 159 -26.96 5.56 -8.61
N GLU A 160 -26.81 5.86 -9.91
CA GLU A 160 -26.19 7.09 -10.43
C GLU A 160 -26.85 8.36 -9.86
N ASN A 161 -28.18 8.31 -9.69
CA ASN A 161 -28.99 9.42 -9.19
C ASN A 161 -29.23 9.36 -7.67
N SER A 162 -28.80 8.31 -6.98
CA SER A 162 -28.95 8.21 -5.54
C SER A 162 -28.06 9.23 -4.82
N MET A 163 -28.52 9.67 -3.65
CA MET A 163 -27.79 10.56 -2.76
C MET A 163 -27.00 9.76 -1.73
N PRO A 164 -25.87 10.27 -1.22
CA PRO A 164 -25.03 9.52 -0.28
C PRO A 164 -25.77 9.00 0.96
N HIS A 165 -26.77 9.72 1.48
CA HIS A 165 -27.52 9.28 2.67
C HIS A 165 -28.39 8.04 2.42
N GLU A 166 -28.71 7.73 1.16
CA GLU A 166 -29.49 6.55 0.75
C GLU A 166 -28.61 5.29 0.62
N LEU A 167 -27.29 5.45 0.72
CA LEU A 167 -26.32 4.39 0.49
C LEU A 167 -25.81 3.76 1.80
N SER A 168 -25.54 2.46 1.75
CA SER A 168 -24.80 1.74 2.79
C SER A 168 -23.34 2.22 2.88
N GLY A 169 -22.66 1.88 3.98
CA GLY A 169 -21.24 2.23 4.16
C GLY A 169 -20.36 1.70 3.02
N GLY A 170 -20.53 0.42 2.66
CA GLY A 170 -19.78 -0.19 1.55
C GLY A 170 -20.12 0.43 0.19
N GLN A 171 -21.37 0.84 -0.04
CA GLN A 171 -21.73 1.60 -1.27
C GLN A 171 -21.04 2.96 -1.30
N LYS A 172 -21.02 3.71 -0.18
CA LYS A 172 -20.32 5.00 -0.09
C LYS A 172 -18.82 4.87 -0.36
N GLN A 173 -18.19 3.81 0.15
CA GLN A 173 -16.77 3.54 -0.10
C GLN A 173 -16.49 3.30 -1.58
N ARG A 174 -17.35 2.52 -2.25
CA ARG A 174 -17.27 2.29 -3.70
C ARG A 174 -17.43 3.56 -4.53
N VAL A 175 -18.32 4.48 -4.14
CA VAL A 175 -18.43 5.81 -4.78
C VAL A 175 -17.13 6.61 -4.60
N GLY A 176 -16.54 6.58 -3.39
CA GLY A 176 -15.27 7.26 -3.10
C GLY A 176 -14.11 6.71 -3.94
N LEU A 177 -14.07 5.39 -4.12
CA LEU A 177 -13.10 4.71 -4.97
C LEU A 177 -13.30 5.09 -6.45
N ALA A 178 -14.52 4.95 -6.97
CA ALA A 178 -14.86 5.34 -8.35
C ALA A 178 -14.47 6.79 -8.64
N ARG A 179 -14.72 7.71 -7.71
CA ARG A 179 -14.32 9.13 -7.83
C ARG A 179 -12.81 9.31 -7.99
N ALA A 180 -12.01 8.58 -7.20
CA ALA A 180 -10.56 8.67 -7.29
C ALA A 180 -10.04 8.04 -8.60
N LEU A 181 -10.63 6.92 -9.01
CA LEU A 181 -10.25 6.20 -10.23
C LEU A 181 -10.65 6.95 -11.51
N ALA A 182 -11.80 7.65 -11.50
CA ALA A 182 -12.24 8.51 -12.60
C ALA A 182 -11.27 9.65 -12.93
N MET A 183 -10.42 10.04 -11.98
CA MET A 183 -9.41 11.07 -12.20
C MET A 183 -8.21 10.58 -13.01
N ASP A 184 -8.01 9.27 -13.18
CA ASP A 184 -6.91 8.69 -13.94
C ASP A 184 -5.53 9.31 -13.62
N SER A 185 -5.29 9.66 -12.36
CA SER A 185 -4.03 10.27 -11.91
C SER A 185 -2.86 9.27 -11.99
N GLY A 186 -1.62 9.76 -12.04
CA GLY A 186 -0.42 8.90 -12.07
C GLY A 186 -0.15 8.19 -10.74
N VAL A 187 -0.52 8.84 -9.64
CA VAL A 187 -0.38 8.34 -8.26
C VAL A 187 -1.77 8.21 -7.63
N LEU A 188 -2.03 7.06 -7.01
CA LEU A 188 -3.25 6.78 -6.24
C LEU A 188 -2.89 6.59 -4.76
N LEU A 189 -3.46 7.42 -3.90
CA LEU A 189 -3.26 7.41 -2.45
C LEU A 189 -4.49 6.81 -1.79
N MET A 190 -4.36 5.70 -1.08
CA MET A 190 -5.50 4.97 -0.51
C MET A 190 -5.32 4.77 1.00
N ASP A 191 -6.19 5.39 1.80
CA ASP A 191 -6.17 5.33 3.26
C ASP A 191 -7.26 4.37 3.75
N GLU A 192 -6.90 3.10 4.02
CA GLU A 192 -7.81 2.02 4.43
C GLU A 192 -9.05 1.87 3.53
N ALA A 193 -8.83 1.97 2.22
CA ALA A 193 -9.89 2.10 1.21
C ALA A 193 -10.80 0.86 1.07
N PHE A 194 -10.49 -0.26 1.72
CA PHE A 194 -11.27 -1.50 1.66
C PHE A 194 -11.83 -1.98 3.00
N SER A 195 -11.55 -1.26 4.10
CA SER A 195 -11.85 -1.71 5.46
C SER A 195 -13.34 -1.90 5.75
N ALA A 196 -14.22 -1.16 5.09
CA ALA A 196 -15.67 -1.22 5.28
C ALA A 196 -16.40 -2.00 4.15
N LEU A 197 -15.65 -2.69 3.28
CA LEU A 197 -16.20 -3.57 2.25
C LEU A 197 -16.39 -5.00 2.78
N ASP A 198 -17.45 -5.66 2.34
CA ASP A 198 -17.64 -7.10 2.55
C ASP A 198 -16.56 -7.92 1.79
N PRO A 199 -16.30 -9.18 2.19
CA PRO A 199 -15.19 -9.96 1.62
C PRO A 199 -15.24 -10.19 0.11
N LEU A 200 -16.43 -10.33 -0.48
CA LEU A 200 -16.59 -10.57 -1.91
C LEU A 200 -16.25 -9.31 -2.70
N ILE A 201 -16.90 -8.20 -2.38
CA ILE A 201 -16.67 -6.90 -3.03
C ILE A 201 -15.23 -6.42 -2.81
N ARG A 202 -14.68 -6.64 -1.61
CA ARG A 202 -13.27 -6.37 -1.32
C ARG A 202 -12.37 -7.09 -2.31
N SER A 203 -12.63 -8.37 -2.56
CA SER A 203 -11.81 -9.18 -3.46
C SER A 203 -11.88 -8.70 -4.90
N ASP A 204 -13.08 -8.37 -5.39
CA ASP A 204 -13.28 -7.84 -6.73
C ASP A 204 -12.56 -6.50 -6.92
N MET A 205 -12.63 -5.59 -5.93
CA MET A 205 -11.97 -4.29 -5.99
C MET A 205 -10.44 -4.41 -5.94
N GLN A 206 -9.92 -5.36 -5.16
CA GLN A 206 -8.50 -5.66 -5.15
C GLN A 206 -8.01 -6.16 -6.52
N GLU A 207 -8.80 -7.00 -7.21
CA GLU A 207 -8.49 -7.42 -8.58
C GLU A 207 -8.53 -6.27 -9.58
N GLN A 208 -9.51 -5.37 -9.48
CA GLN A 208 -9.55 -4.16 -10.30
C GLN A 208 -8.31 -3.28 -10.07
N LEU A 209 -7.86 -3.13 -8.83
CA LEU A 209 -6.65 -2.38 -8.50
C LEU A 209 -5.39 -3.01 -9.13
N LEU A 210 -5.25 -4.33 -9.04
CA LEU A 210 -4.17 -5.07 -9.69
C LEU A 210 -4.23 -4.95 -11.22
N TYR A 211 -5.44 -4.99 -11.79
CA TYR A 211 -5.62 -4.78 -13.23
C TYR A 211 -5.18 -3.39 -13.67
N LEU A 212 -5.54 -2.35 -12.91
CA LEU A 212 -5.13 -0.97 -13.19
C LEU A 212 -3.63 -0.77 -13.09
N GLN A 213 -2.99 -1.33 -12.05
CA GLN A 213 -1.55 -1.28 -11.93
C GLN A 213 -0.87 -2.00 -13.11
N LYS A 214 -1.32 -3.19 -13.50
CA LYS A 214 -0.72 -3.95 -14.61
C LYS A 214 -0.89 -3.25 -15.96
N LYS A 215 -2.08 -2.75 -16.25
CA LYS A 215 -2.44 -2.17 -17.56
C LYS A 215 -1.98 -0.73 -17.72
N LEU A 216 -2.09 0.09 -16.68
CA LEU A 216 -1.87 1.54 -16.75
C LEU A 216 -0.61 1.99 -16.02
N LYS A 217 0.14 1.06 -15.38
CA LYS A 217 1.37 1.34 -14.63
C LYS A 217 1.20 2.47 -13.61
N LYS A 218 0.04 2.52 -12.97
CA LYS A 218 -0.26 3.48 -11.90
C LYS A 218 0.58 3.15 -10.67
N THR A 219 1.08 4.19 -10.01
CA THR A 219 1.79 4.05 -8.74
C THR A 219 0.76 4.14 -7.61
N ILE A 220 0.76 3.18 -6.70
CA ILE A 220 -0.28 3.07 -5.66
C ILE A 220 0.38 3.09 -4.29
N PHE A 221 0.03 4.07 -3.47
CA PHE A 221 0.40 4.14 -2.05
C PHE A 221 -0.80 3.71 -1.22
N PHE A 222 -0.76 2.50 -0.68
CA PHE A 222 -1.90 1.85 -0.06
C PHE A 222 -1.68 1.64 1.44
N ILE A 223 -2.58 2.15 2.28
CA ILE A 223 -2.57 1.90 3.73
C ILE A 223 -3.60 0.85 4.07
N THR A 224 -3.17 -0.14 4.85
CA THR A 224 -4.06 -1.15 5.43
C THR A 224 -3.58 -1.58 6.81
N HIS A 225 -4.48 -2.21 7.56
CA HIS A 225 -4.17 -2.94 8.79
C HIS A 225 -4.21 -4.46 8.60
N ASP A 226 -4.64 -4.96 7.43
CA ASP A 226 -4.73 -6.40 7.13
C ASP A 226 -3.53 -6.85 6.30
N PHE A 227 -2.70 -7.72 6.88
CA PHE A 227 -1.48 -8.21 6.21
C PHE A 227 -1.80 -9.05 4.97
N ASN A 228 -2.97 -9.71 4.91
CA ASN A 228 -3.37 -10.45 3.72
C ASN A 228 -3.60 -9.52 2.53
N GLU A 229 -4.08 -8.29 2.75
CA GLU A 229 -4.18 -7.29 1.68
C GLU A 229 -2.80 -6.88 1.20
N ALA A 230 -1.85 -6.69 2.12
CA ALA A 230 -0.49 -6.34 1.76
C ALA A 230 0.22 -7.45 0.97
N ILE A 231 0.00 -8.70 1.33
CA ILE A 231 0.47 -9.87 0.56
C ILE A 231 -0.12 -9.89 -0.84
N ARG A 232 -1.45 -9.69 -0.94
CA ARG A 232 -2.15 -9.85 -2.21
C ARG A 232 -1.85 -8.72 -3.18
N LEU A 233 -1.69 -7.50 -2.67
CA LEU A 233 -1.59 -6.29 -3.49
C LEU A 233 -0.17 -5.75 -3.60
N GLY A 234 0.64 -5.87 -2.55
CA GLY A 234 1.87 -5.12 -2.38
C GLY A 234 3.07 -5.73 -3.07
N ASP A 235 3.77 -4.91 -3.84
CA ASP A 235 5.11 -5.21 -4.35
C ASP A 235 6.14 -5.07 -3.23
N ARG A 236 6.01 -3.99 -2.42
CA ARG A 236 6.78 -3.76 -1.19
C ARG A 236 5.84 -3.30 -0.09
N VAL A 237 6.20 -3.66 1.14
CA VAL A 237 5.46 -3.35 2.35
C VAL A 237 6.38 -2.62 3.32
N ALA A 238 5.88 -1.54 3.90
CA ALA A 238 6.50 -0.79 4.98
C ALA A 238 5.72 -1.01 6.28
N LEU A 239 6.39 -1.51 7.31
CA LEU A 239 5.84 -1.64 8.65
C LEU A 239 6.17 -0.40 9.47
N LEU A 240 5.13 0.29 9.93
CA LEU A 240 5.21 1.48 10.76
C LEU A 240 4.73 1.15 12.17
N ASN A 241 5.55 1.41 13.17
CA ASN A 241 5.22 1.23 14.59
C ASN A 241 5.52 2.51 15.35
N ASP A 242 4.54 2.98 16.13
CA ASP A 242 4.65 4.18 16.95
C ASP A 242 5.25 5.43 16.26
N GLY A 243 4.97 5.62 14.96
CA GLY A 243 5.48 6.75 14.18
C GLY A 243 6.85 6.53 13.54
N GLU A 244 7.46 5.37 13.75
CA GLU A 244 8.77 4.99 13.21
C GLU A 244 8.66 3.87 12.19
N LEU A 245 9.53 3.92 11.18
CA LEU A 245 9.63 2.88 10.17
C LEU A 245 10.47 1.71 10.70
N VAL A 246 9.84 0.54 10.82
CA VAL A 246 10.47 -0.66 11.40
C VAL A 246 11.18 -1.50 10.35
N GLN A 247 10.51 -1.76 9.22
CA GLN A 247 11.03 -2.60 8.15
C GLN A 247 10.36 -2.25 6.82
N ILE A 248 11.12 -2.26 5.73
CA ILE A 248 10.62 -2.24 4.36
C ILE A 248 11.16 -3.47 3.64
N GLY A 249 10.31 -4.18 2.91
CA GLY A 249 10.71 -5.30 2.08
C GLY A 249 9.56 -5.86 1.28
N ARG A 250 9.83 -6.90 0.49
CA ARG A 250 8.78 -7.71 -0.12
C ARG A 250 8.00 -8.46 0.97
N PRO A 251 6.73 -8.83 0.75
CA PRO A 251 5.96 -9.63 1.71
C PRO A 251 6.70 -10.90 2.17
N GLU A 252 7.37 -11.61 1.26
CA GLU A 252 8.17 -12.79 1.56
C GLU A 252 9.40 -12.49 2.45
N GLU A 253 10.07 -11.35 2.24
CA GLU A 253 11.25 -10.94 3.02
C GLU A 253 10.85 -10.61 4.47
N ILE A 254 9.73 -9.93 4.66
CA ILE A 254 9.21 -9.60 6.00
C ILE A 254 8.88 -10.87 6.80
N ILE A 255 8.35 -11.91 6.15
CA ILE A 255 8.02 -13.18 6.80
C ILE A 255 9.27 -14.02 7.10
N LEU A 256 10.19 -14.10 6.13
CA LEU A 256 11.37 -14.95 6.23
C LEU A 256 12.43 -14.34 7.15
N GLN A 257 12.57 -13.01 7.13
CA GLN A 257 13.60 -12.24 7.81
C GLN A 257 12.97 -11.04 8.55
N PRO A 258 12.14 -11.28 9.58
CA PRO A 258 11.54 -10.21 10.37
C PRO A 258 12.63 -9.44 11.13
N ALA A 259 12.58 -8.11 11.11
CA ALA A 259 13.62 -7.25 11.67
C ALA A 259 13.70 -7.30 13.20
N ASN A 260 12.57 -7.55 13.89
CA ASN A 260 12.49 -7.63 15.35
C ASN A 260 11.28 -8.44 15.81
N GLU A 261 11.14 -8.61 17.13
CA GLU A 261 10.04 -9.35 17.77
C GLU A 261 8.65 -8.78 17.43
N TYR A 262 8.51 -7.46 17.32
CA TYR A 262 7.26 -6.84 16.88
C TYR A 262 6.86 -7.32 15.47
N VAL A 263 7.81 -7.39 14.53
CA VAL A 263 7.53 -7.91 13.18
C VAL A 263 7.18 -9.40 13.23
N VAL A 264 7.88 -10.20 14.04
CA VAL A 264 7.57 -11.63 14.24
C VAL A 264 6.12 -11.81 14.70
N ASP A 265 5.69 -11.03 15.68
CA ASP A 265 4.33 -11.06 16.21
C ASP A 265 3.30 -10.61 15.18
N PHE A 266 3.64 -9.58 14.40
CA PHE A 266 2.77 -9.04 13.37
C PHE A 266 2.46 -10.05 12.26
N VAL A 267 3.43 -10.88 11.85
CA VAL A 267 3.25 -11.89 10.78
C VAL A 267 2.89 -13.29 11.30
N ARG A 268 2.62 -13.43 12.60
CA ARG A 268 2.46 -14.73 13.26
C ARG A 268 1.33 -15.59 12.67
N ASP A 269 0.20 -14.97 12.35
CA ASP A 269 -1.03 -15.66 11.90
C ASP A 269 -1.13 -15.77 10.37
N VAL A 270 -0.06 -15.40 9.66
CA VAL A 270 -0.02 -15.42 8.20
C VAL A 270 0.14 -16.85 7.70
N ASN A 271 -0.65 -17.21 6.69
CA ASN A 271 -0.45 -18.47 5.98
C ASN A 271 0.80 -18.37 5.08
N ARG A 272 1.97 -18.71 5.64
CA ARG A 272 3.27 -18.68 4.96
C ARG A 272 3.28 -19.42 3.62
N ALA A 273 2.48 -20.49 3.49
CA ALA A 273 2.43 -21.28 2.26
C ALA A 273 1.87 -20.50 1.06
N ARG A 274 0.99 -19.53 1.31
CA ARG A 274 0.38 -18.65 0.29
C ARG A 274 1.22 -17.46 -0.10
N VAL A 275 2.26 -17.16 0.67
CA VAL A 275 3.04 -15.93 0.50
C VAL A 275 4.43 -16.22 -0.04
N ILE A 276 5.08 -17.24 0.50
CA ILE A 276 6.48 -17.52 0.17
C ILE A 276 6.51 -18.08 -1.25
N LYS A 277 7.09 -17.29 -2.15
CA LYS A 277 7.36 -17.69 -3.53
C LYS A 277 8.55 -18.62 -3.58
N VAL A 278 8.50 -19.63 -4.43
CA VAL A 278 9.58 -20.62 -4.57
C VAL A 278 10.89 -19.98 -5.02
N GLY A 279 10.84 -18.94 -5.84
CA GLY A 279 12.02 -18.17 -6.26
C GLY A 279 12.77 -17.51 -5.10
N ALA A 280 12.11 -17.24 -3.97
CA ALA A 280 12.74 -16.64 -2.78
C ALA A 280 13.51 -17.65 -1.92
N ILE A 281 13.24 -18.96 -2.07
CA ILE A 281 13.81 -20.03 -1.23
C ILE A 281 14.50 -21.14 -2.04
N MET A 282 14.50 -21.05 -3.36
CA MET A 282 15.12 -22.02 -4.26
C MET A 282 16.64 -22.08 -4.07
N ASP A 283 17.21 -23.25 -4.36
CA ASP A 283 18.63 -23.39 -4.58
C ASP A 283 18.94 -22.98 -6.02
N GLN A 284 19.93 -22.10 -6.20
CA GLN A 284 20.39 -21.67 -7.52
C GLN A 284 21.23 -22.74 -8.22
N ASN A 285 21.51 -23.86 -7.55
CA ASN A 285 22.18 -25.00 -8.15
C ASN A 285 21.28 -25.70 -9.18
N LEU A 286 21.76 -25.72 -10.43
CA LEU A 286 21.08 -26.34 -11.57
C LEU A 286 21.39 -27.83 -11.73
N SER A 287 22.24 -28.41 -10.88
CA SER A 287 22.66 -29.82 -11.01
C SER A 287 21.59 -30.84 -10.63
N SER A 288 20.54 -30.44 -9.92
CA SER A 288 19.49 -31.36 -9.45
C SER A 288 18.69 -31.94 -10.63
N PRO A 289 18.40 -33.25 -10.68
CA PRO A 289 17.53 -33.81 -11.71
C PRO A 289 16.10 -33.38 -11.42
N CYS A 290 15.49 -32.62 -12.33
CA CYS A 290 14.11 -32.14 -12.18
C CYS A 290 13.28 -32.61 -13.36
N GLU A 291 12.28 -33.45 -13.10
CA GLU A 291 11.33 -33.95 -14.10
C GLU A 291 10.17 -32.96 -14.32
N VAL A 292 9.85 -32.19 -13.28
CA VAL A 292 8.84 -31.14 -13.28
C VAL A 292 9.47 -29.80 -12.91
N ALA A 293 8.90 -28.72 -13.41
CA ALA A 293 9.30 -27.37 -13.07
C ALA A 293 8.10 -26.44 -12.90
N VAL A 294 8.28 -25.41 -12.09
CA VAL A 294 7.29 -24.34 -11.85
C VAL A 294 7.91 -22.97 -12.05
N ASP A 295 7.08 -21.99 -12.31
CA ASP A 295 7.51 -20.59 -12.38
C ASP A 295 8.01 -20.11 -11.01
N GLN A 296 9.05 -19.27 -10.99
CA GLN A 296 9.63 -18.69 -9.78
C GLN A 296 8.63 -17.89 -8.92
N SER A 297 7.53 -17.42 -9.51
CA SER A 297 6.44 -16.73 -8.81
C SER A 297 5.42 -17.66 -8.14
N ALA A 298 5.48 -18.98 -8.39
CA ALA A 298 4.64 -19.97 -7.73
C ALA A 298 4.86 -19.96 -6.21
N THR A 299 3.81 -20.22 -5.44
CA THR A 299 3.85 -20.24 -3.98
C THR A 299 4.26 -21.61 -3.46
N CYS A 300 4.65 -21.68 -2.19
CA CYS A 300 4.85 -22.95 -1.49
C CYS A 300 3.59 -23.83 -1.53
N GLU A 301 2.38 -23.28 -1.44
CA GLU A 301 1.12 -24.04 -1.54
C GLU A 301 0.98 -24.73 -2.90
N ASP A 302 1.41 -24.08 -3.99
CA ASP A 302 1.33 -24.62 -5.35
C ASP A 302 2.28 -25.81 -5.58
N VAL A 303 3.47 -25.80 -4.96
CA VAL A 303 4.48 -26.84 -5.14
C VAL A 303 4.39 -27.99 -4.15
N LEU A 304 3.75 -27.80 -2.99
CA LEU A 304 3.62 -28.83 -1.97
C LEU A 304 3.12 -30.19 -2.51
N PRO A 305 2.09 -30.26 -3.37
CA PRO A 305 1.61 -31.52 -3.93
C PRO A 305 2.64 -32.25 -4.80
N LEU A 306 3.57 -31.53 -5.44
CA LEU A 306 4.55 -32.12 -6.35
C LEU A 306 5.57 -33.00 -5.61
N PHE A 307 5.83 -32.70 -4.34
CA PHE A 307 6.73 -33.48 -3.49
C PHE A 307 6.16 -34.84 -3.04
N ALA A 308 4.92 -35.16 -3.41
CA ALA A 308 4.38 -36.50 -3.21
C ALA A 308 5.06 -37.55 -4.12
N THR A 309 5.59 -37.13 -5.26
CA THR A 309 6.20 -38.02 -6.27
C THR A 309 7.58 -37.58 -6.75
N HIS A 310 8.07 -36.40 -6.35
CA HIS A 310 9.35 -35.86 -6.81
C HIS A 310 10.19 -35.37 -5.62
N ASP A 311 11.49 -35.65 -5.64
CA ASP A 311 12.43 -35.14 -4.62
C ASP A 311 12.81 -33.67 -4.86
N TRP A 312 12.85 -33.27 -6.14
CA TRP A 312 13.25 -31.95 -6.61
C TRP A 312 12.27 -31.43 -7.66
N VAL A 313 11.89 -30.17 -7.52
CA VAL A 313 11.11 -29.43 -8.52
C VAL A 313 12.01 -28.33 -9.10
N GLY A 314 12.10 -28.25 -10.42
CA GLY A 314 12.83 -27.18 -11.10
C GLY A 314 12.12 -25.84 -10.95
N VAL A 315 12.87 -24.75 -10.90
CA VAL A 315 12.30 -23.40 -10.89
C VAL A 315 12.72 -22.68 -12.17
N VAL A 316 11.76 -22.09 -12.89
CA VAL A 316 11.99 -21.36 -14.15
C VAL A 316 11.67 -19.88 -14.04
N ASN A 317 12.28 -19.08 -14.90
CA ASN A 317 11.93 -17.67 -15.11
C ASN A 317 10.79 -17.50 -16.12
N GLU A 318 10.38 -16.25 -16.39
CA GLU A 318 9.34 -15.92 -17.39
C GLU A 318 9.66 -16.39 -18.82
N GLN A 319 10.95 -16.64 -19.11
CA GLN A 319 11.44 -17.15 -20.40
C GLN A 319 11.50 -18.69 -20.44
N ASN A 320 10.98 -19.34 -19.40
CA ASN A 320 10.99 -20.79 -19.21
C ASN A 320 12.40 -21.40 -19.11
N GLU A 321 13.38 -20.58 -18.73
CA GLU A 321 14.75 -21.02 -18.47
C GLU A 321 14.88 -21.42 -17.01
N ARG A 322 15.56 -22.53 -16.75
CA ARG A 322 15.75 -23.02 -15.38
C ARG A 322 16.74 -22.11 -14.63
N VAL A 323 16.27 -21.53 -13.54
CA VAL A 323 17.02 -20.64 -12.64
C VAL A 323 17.35 -21.27 -11.30
N GLY A 324 16.75 -22.43 -10.98
CA GLY A 324 17.06 -23.15 -9.75
C GLY A 324 16.34 -24.48 -9.60
N SER A 325 16.36 -24.99 -8.38
CA SER A 325 15.54 -26.11 -7.93
C SER A 325 15.13 -25.95 -6.47
N ILE A 326 14.04 -26.63 -6.09
CA ILE A 326 13.52 -26.60 -4.74
C ILE A 326 13.17 -28.02 -4.28
N SER A 327 13.46 -28.29 -3.01
CA SER A 327 13.16 -29.57 -2.34
C SER A 327 12.08 -29.39 -1.27
N ALA A 328 11.44 -30.50 -0.88
CA ALA A 328 10.49 -30.53 0.23
C ALA A 328 11.10 -29.99 1.53
N LYS A 329 12.40 -30.27 1.78
CA LYS A 329 13.12 -29.79 2.96
C LYS A 329 13.18 -28.26 3.02
N GLN A 330 13.44 -27.60 1.89
CA GLN A 330 13.47 -26.13 1.81
C GLN A 330 12.09 -25.55 2.09
N VAL A 331 11.04 -26.11 1.47
CA VAL A 331 9.66 -25.67 1.72
C VAL A 331 9.29 -25.85 3.20
N ILE A 332 9.52 -27.02 3.78
CA ILE A 332 9.24 -27.28 5.21
C ILE A 332 9.99 -26.30 6.10
N SER A 333 11.28 -26.04 5.83
CA SER A 333 12.07 -25.08 6.60
C SER A 333 11.55 -23.65 6.48
N ALA A 334 11.06 -23.25 5.30
CA ALA A 334 10.50 -21.92 5.07
C ALA A 334 9.12 -21.74 5.71
N LEU A 335 8.33 -22.82 5.79
CA LEU A 335 7.02 -22.85 6.44
C LEU A 335 7.12 -22.98 7.96
N ALA A 336 8.22 -23.55 8.46
CA ALA A 336 8.48 -23.61 9.89
C ALA A 336 8.46 -22.19 10.48
N ARG A 337 7.68 -22.01 11.55
CA ARG A 337 7.67 -20.75 12.30
C ARG A 337 9.04 -20.55 12.93
N HIS A 338 9.45 -19.29 13.06
CA HIS A 338 10.57 -18.93 13.94
C HIS A 338 10.23 -19.49 15.32
N GLN A 339 10.87 -20.58 15.72
CA GLN A 339 10.74 -21.10 17.07
C GLN A 339 11.33 -20.01 17.95
N ALA A 340 10.50 -19.36 18.77
CA ALA A 340 10.99 -18.73 19.98
C ALA A 340 11.86 -19.79 20.65
N THR A 341 13.14 -19.49 20.82
CA THR A 341 14.07 -20.36 21.52
C THR A 341 13.38 -20.77 22.81
N ILE A 342 13.00 -22.04 22.92
CA ILE A 342 12.47 -22.59 24.17
C ILE A 342 13.70 -22.70 25.07
N SER A 343 14.03 -21.59 25.74
CA SER A 343 15.04 -21.51 26.79
C SER A 343 14.46 -22.01 28.09
#